data_AF-F1DCC5-F1
#
_entry.id   AF-F1DCC5-F1
#
_cell.length_a   1.000
_cell.length_b   1.000
_cell.length_c   1.000
_cell.angle_alpha   90.00
_cell.angle_beta   90.00
_cell.angle_gamma   90.00
#
_symmetry.space_group_name_H-M   'P 1'
#
loop_
_entity.id
_entity.type
_entity.pdbx_description
1 polymer ?
#
loop_
_entity_poly.entity_id
_entity_poly.type
_entity_poly.pdbx_seq_one_letter_code
_entity_poly.pdbx_strand_id
1 'polypeptide(L)'
;LHLCDQHLSHMKAEKINTKHNLLLEVLLAAKYEGQSLVKKYNEYKERHNVFPSDVCTALARSFADIGDIIRGKDLFIGYNEKDQQGKAKLQDNLKEIFGKIYHGLTDGGVKDHYKDDGPNYYQLREDWWDANRNDVWKAITCKAGNDSQYFRQTCAGGTSLTQDNCRCAANIDPPTYFDYVPQFLR
;
A
#
# COMPACT_ATOMS: atom_id res chain seq x y z
N LEU A 1 -13.05 -8.87 -2.83
CA LEU A 1 -12.54 -7.51 -2.59
C LEU A 1 -11.69 -7.17 -3.81
N HIS A 2 -12.17 -6.32 -4.73
CA HIS A 2 -11.34 -5.88 -5.86
C HIS A 2 -10.57 -4.64 -5.40
N LEU A 3 -9.31 -4.82 -5.01
CA LEU A 3 -8.37 -3.70 -4.90
C LEU A 3 -8.32 -3.02 -6.27
N CYS A 4 -8.48 -1.69 -6.37
CA CYS A 4 -8.30 -0.98 -7.64
C CYS A 4 -6.79 -0.85 -7.95
N ASP A 5 -6.15 -1.99 -8.19
CA ASP A 5 -4.76 -2.12 -8.59
C ASP A 5 -4.52 -1.79 -10.08
N GLN A 6 -5.57 -1.42 -10.83
CA GLN A 6 -5.47 -1.13 -12.26
C GLN A 6 -4.34 -0.14 -12.58
N HIS A 7 -4.10 0.85 -11.71
CA HIS A 7 -3.00 1.78 -11.90
C HIS A 7 -1.64 1.07 -11.86
N LEU A 8 -1.42 0.21 -10.86
CA LEU A 8 -0.20 -0.58 -10.73
C LEU A 8 -0.04 -1.56 -11.90
N SER A 9 -1.11 -2.23 -12.30
CA SER A 9 -1.13 -3.21 -13.40
C SER A 9 -0.79 -2.61 -14.78
N HIS A 10 -0.92 -1.29 -14.94
CA HIS A 10 -0.55 -0.57 -16.16
C HIS A 10 0.79 0.16 -16.10
N MET A 11 1.51 0.06 -14.97
CA MET A 11 2.87 0.59 -14.85
C MET A 11 3.78 -0.01 -15.92
N LYS A 12 4.61 0.84 -16.53
CA LYS A 12 5.62 0.42 -17.50
C LYS A 12 6.97 0.36 -16.81
N ALA A 13 7.45 -0.85 -16.53
CA ALA A 13 8.73 -1.07 -15.86
C ALA A 13 9.89 -0.35 -16.55
N GLU A 14 9.88 -0.26 -17.88
CA GLU A 14 10.84 0.51 -18.70
C GLU A 14 10.99 1.97 -18.28
N LYS A 15 9.91 2.62 -17.82
CA LYS A 15 9.89 4.04 -17.43
C LYS A 15 10.22 4.26 -15.95
N ILE A 16 10.29 3.19 -15.17
CA ILE A 16 10.51 3.25 -13.72
C ILE A 16 11.90 2.68 -13.45
N ASN A 17 12.88 3.57 -13.40
CA ASN A 17 14.29 3.25 -13.22
C ASN A 17 14.85 3.69 -11.85
N THR A 18 14.03 4.32 -11.00
CA THR A 18 14.46 4.81 -9.68
C THR A 18 13.43 4.51 -8.61
N LYS A 19 13.90 4.49 -7.34
CA LYS A 19 13.05 4.40 -6.15
C LYS A 19 11.99 5.50 -6.07
N HIS A 20 12.29 6.70 -6.58
CA HIS A 20 11.37 7.84 -6.57
C HIS A 20 10.25 7.70 -7.61
N ASN A 21 10.56 7.17 -8.80
CA ASN A 21 9.53 6.91 -9.81
C ASN A 21 8.58 5.81 -9.35
N LEU A 22 9.10 4.75 -8.71
CA LEU A 22 8.25 3.71 -8.13
C LEU A 22 7.35 4.31 -7.04
N LEU A 23 7.91 5.14 -6.16
CA LEU A 23 7.12 5.80 -5.11
C LEU A 23 5.98 6.61 -5.71
N LEU A 24 6.23 7.43 -6.73
CA LEU A 24 5.19 8.22 -7.39
C LEU A 24 4.01 7.37 -7.87
N GLU A 25 4.28 6.27 -8.57
CA GLU A 25 3.24 5.38 -9.08
C GLU A 25 2.45 4.71 -7.95
N VAL A 26 3.13 4.30 -6.87
CA VAL A 26 2.48 3.72 -5.68
C VAL A 26 1.62 4.76 -4.96
N LEU A 27 2.08 6.02 -4.84
CA LEU A 27 1.31 7.11 -4.26
C LEU A 27 0.06 7.43 -5.11
N LEU A 28 0.18 7.41 -6.43
CA LEU A 28 -0.95 7.61 -7.32
C LEU A 28 -1.97 6.47 -7.19
N ALA A 29 -1.51 5.22 -7.19
CA ALA A 29 -2.37 4.06 -6.97
C ALA A 29 -3.11 4.15 -5.62
N ALA A 30 -2.38 4.41 -4.54
CA ALA A 30 -2.94 4.58 -3.20
C ALA A 30 -3.98 5.71 -3.15
N LYS A 31 -3.69 6.86 -3.76
CA LYS A 31 -4.63 7.99 -3.84
C LYS A 31 -5.94 7.61 -4.53
N TYR A 32 -5.87 6.96 -5.70
CA TYR A 32 -7.06 6.57 -6.45
C TYR A 32 -7.88 5.49 -5.75
N GLU A 33 -7.20 4.50 -5.16
CA GLU A 33 -7.82 3.45 -4.36
C GLU A 33 -8.57 4.03 -3.15
N GLY A 34 -7.90 4.91 -2.39
CA GLY A 34 -8.49 5.59 -1.26
C GLY A 34 -9.73 6.43 -1.64
N GLN A 35 -9.65 7.17 -2.75
CA GLN A 35 -10.78 7.94 -3.29
C GLN A 35 -11.96 7.05 -3.66
N SER A 36 -11.69 5.94 -4.35
CA SER A 36 -12.70 4.95 -4.74
C SER A 36 -13.39 4.34 -3.53
N LEU A 37 -12.61 3.93 -2.52
CA LEU A 37 -13.13 3.34 -1.28
C LEU A 37 -14.00 4.32 -0.50
N VAL A 38 -13.54 5.55 -0.30
CA VAL A 38 -14.32 6.56 0.42
C VAL A 38 -15.65 6.84 -0.28
N LYS A 39 -15.63 6.98 -1.61
CA LYS A 39 -16.86 7.19 -2.40
C LYS A 39 -17.85 6.04 -2.19
N LYS A 40 -17.39 4.78 -2.36
CA LYS A 40 -18.22 3.59 -2.17
C LYS A 40 -18.74 3.47 -0.74
N TYR A 41 -17.90 3.82 0.24
CA TYR A 41 -18.27 3.84 1.66
C TYR A 41 -19.41 4.83 1.91
N ASN A 42 -19.30 6.05 1.40
CA ASN A 42 -20.34 7.08 1.54
C ASN A 42 -21.65 6.66 0.87
N GLU A 43 -21.60 6.17 -0.37
CA GLU A 43 -22.78 5.68 -1.10
C GLU A 43 -23.50 4.55 -0.36
N TYR A 44 -22.76 3.68 0.32
CA TYR A 44 -23.33 2.60 1.11
C TYR A 44 -23.90 3.13 2.45
N LYS A 45 -23.18 4.02 3.13
CA LYS A 45 -23.62 4.66 4.39
C LYS A 45 -24.93 5.43 4.21
N GLU A 46 -25.11 6.11 3.08
CA GLU A 46 -26.37 6.81 2.77
C GLU A 46 -27.55 5.85 2.62
N ARG A 47 -27.30 4.62 2.15
CA ARG A 47 -28.35 3.62 1.91
C ARG A 47 -28.65 2.79 3.14
N HIS A 48 -27.76 2.70 4.13
CA HIS A 48 -27.83 1.75 5.23
C HIS A 48 -27.51 2.43 6.58
N ASN A 49 -28.45 2.40 7.53
CA ASN A 49 -28.33 3.09 8.83
C ASN A 49 -27.31 2.48 9.81
N VAL A 50 -26.82 1.26 9.56
CA VAL A 50 -25.86 0.57 10.43
C VAL A 50 -24.69 0.08 9.59
N PHE A 51 -23.49 0.55 9.90
CA PHE A 51 -22.29 0.18 9.16
C PHE A 51 -21.34 -0.65 10.07
N PRO A 52 -20.88 -1.83 9.63
CA PRO A 52 -20.09 -2.73 10.49
C PRO A 52 -18.61 -2.35 10.67
N SER A 53 -18.05 -1.44 9.85
CA SER A 53 -16.65 -0.98 10.00
C SER A 53 -16.44 0.50 9.62
N ASP A 54 -15.50 1.18 10.27
CA ASP A 54 -15.10 2.54 9.91
C ASP A 54 -14.43 2.58 8.52
N VAL A 55 -14.58 3.70 7.78
CA VAL A 55 -13.88 3.96 6.52
C VAL A 55 -12.37 3.84 6.69
N CYS A 56 -11.84 4.26 7.84
CA CYS A 56 -10.42 4.13 8.16
C CYS A 56 -9.96 2.67 8.23
N THR A 57 -10.83 1.74 8.65
CA THR A 57 -10.52 0.30 8.66
C THR A 57 -10.48 -0.27 7.25
N ALA A 58 -11.38 0.16 6.36
CA ALA A 58 -11.35 -0.25 4.96
C ALA A 58 -10.08 0.25 4.26
N LEU A 59 -9.69 1.50 4.51
CA LEU A 59 -8.44 2.09 4.02
C LEU A 59 -7.22 1.36 4.58
N ALA A 60 -7.22 0.99 5.86
CA ALA A 60 -6.14 0.22 6.48
C ALA A 60 -5.95 -1.18 5.86
N ARG A 61 -7.03 -1.86 5.48
CA ARG A 61 -6.96 -3.15 4.79
C ARG A 61 -6.38 -3.00 3.39
N SER A 62 -6.88 -2.03 2.64
CA SER A 62 -6.39 -1.75 1.28
C SER A 62 -4.92 -1.30 1.26
N PHE A 63 -4.50 -0.49 2.25
CA PHE A 63 -3.09 -0.15 2.48
C PHE A 63 -2.22 -1.39 2.69
N ALA A 64 -2.67 -2.36 3.49
CA ALA A 64 -1.95 -3.60 3.72
C ALA A 64 -1.87 -4.48 2.46
N ASP A 65 -2.94 -4.53 1.66
CA ASP A 65 -2.95 -5.25 0.38
C ASP A 65 -2.00 -4.62 -0.64
N ILE A 66 -1.94 -3.29 -0.74
CA ILE A 66 -0.92 -2.59 -1.54
C ILE A 66 0.48 -2.96 -1.06
N GLY A 67 0.72 -2.95 0.25
CA GLY A 67 2.00 -3.35 0.84
C GLY A 67 2.40 -4.78 0.45
N ASP A 68 1.47 -5.73 0.51
CA ASP A 68 1.73 -7.11 0.10
C ASP A 68 1.99 -7.26 -1.39
N ILE A 69 1.34 -6.48 -2.25
CA ILE A 69 1.62 -6.46 -3.69
C ILE A 69 3.05 -6.01 -3.95
N ILE A 70 3.48 -4.90 -3.35
CA ILE A 70 4.83 -4.34 -3.53
C ILE A 70 5.89 -5.33 -3.00
N ARG A 71 5.65 -5.91 -1.84
CA ARG A 71 6.54 -6.87 -1.17
C ARG A 71 6.54 -8.26 -1.81
N GLY A 72 5.62 -8.54 -2.74
CA GLY A 72 5.49 -9.85 -3.37
C GLY A 72 4.92 -10.93 -2.44
N LYS A 73 4.16 -10.51 -1.42
CA LYS A 73 3.49 -11.37 -0.42
C LYS A 73 1.99 -11.55 -0.68
N ASP A 74 1.44 -10.85 -1.66
CA ASP A 74 0.02 -10.94 -2.00
C ASP A 74 -0.36 -12.37 -2.47
N LEU A 75 -1.35 -12.96 -1.80
CA LEU A 75 -1.86 -14.33 -2.01
C LEU A 75 -2.98 -14.39 -3.05
N PHE A 76 -3.50 -13.27 -3.54
CA PHE A 76 -4.62 -13.26 -4.48
C PHE A 76 -4.27 -13.97 -5.80
N ILE A 77 -4.86 -15.11 -6.11
CA ILE A 77 -4.50 -15.87 -7.32
C ILE A 77 -5.24 -15.43 -8.60
N GLY A 78 -6.12 -14.42 -8.54
CA GLY A 78 -6.99 -14.06 -9.67
C GLY A 78 -8.30 -14.86 -9.70
N TYR A 79 -9.40 -14.23 -10.11
CA TYR A 79 -10.71 -14.91 -10.24
C TYR A 79 -10.88 -15.62 -11.59
N ASN A 80 -10.10 -15.20 -12.58
CA ASN A 80 -10.13 -15.72 -13.94
C ASN A 80 -8.72 -15.59 -14.57
N GLU A 81 -8.55 -16.13 -15.78
CA GLU A 81 -7.28 -16.10 -16.50
C GLU A 81 -6.75 -14.68 -16.75
N LYS A 82 -7.63 -13.70 -16.96
CA LYS A 82 -7.23 -12.30 -17.19
C LYS A 82 -6.63 -11.69 -15.92
N ASP A 83 -7.23 -11.95 -14.76
CA ASP A 83 -6.71 -11.48 -13.47
C ASP A 83 -5.36 -12.14 -13.16
N GLN A 84 -5.24 -13.45 -13.44
CA GLN A 84 -4.00 -14.21 -13.28
C GLN A 84 -2.86 -13.62 -14.11
N GLN A 85 -3.12 -13.36 -15.39
CA GLN A 85 -2.16 -12.75 -16.31
C GLN A 85 -1.79 -11.33 -15.88
N GLY A 86 -2.78 -10.53 -15.45
CA GLY A 86 -2.56 -9.18 -14.93
C GLY A 86 -1.65 -9.17 -13.70
N LYS A 87 -1.92 -10.04 -12.73
CA LYS A 87 -1.08 -10.19 -11.53
C LYS A 87 0.32 -10.66 -11.87
N ALA A 88 0.46 -11.69 -12.72
CA ALA A 88 1.78 -12.19 -13.13
C ALA A 88 2.61 -11.06 -13.76
N LYS A 89 2.01 -10.31 -14.69
CA LYS A 89 2.64 -9.16 -15.34
C LYS A 89 3.03 -8.07 -14.33
N LEU A 90 2.16 -7.75 -13.38
CA LEU A 90 2.46 -6.78 -12.33
C LEU A 90 3.66 -7.23 -11.49
N GLN A 91 3.69 -8.49 -11.07
CA GLN A 91 4.81 -9.03 -10.29
C GLN A 91 6.12 -9.06 -11.08
N ASP A 92 6.08 -9.39 -12.37
CA ASP A 92 7.26 -9.35 -13.25
C ASP A 92 7.76 -7.91 -13.45
N ASN A 93 6.86 -6.95 -13.65
CA ASN A 93 7.20 -5.53 -13.71
C ASN A 93 7.88 -5.07 -12.41
N LEU A 94 7.35 -5.45 -11.24
CA LEU A 94 7.96 -5.12 -9.96
C LEU A 94 9.35 -5.76 -9.82
N LYS A 95 9.54 -7.00 -10.26
CA LYS A 95 10.88 -7.65 -10.25
C LYS A 95 11.86 -6.87 -11.11
N GLU A 96 11.45 -6.47 -12.31
CA GLU A 96 12.30 -5.66 -13.20
C GLU A 96 12.66 -4.31 -12.58
N ILE A 97 11.67 -3.61 -11.99
CA ILE A 97 11.87 -2.32 -11.32
C ILE A 97 12.84 -2.46 -10.14
N PHE A 98 12.61 -3.44 -9.26
CA PHE A 98 13.50 -3.67 -8.11
C PHE A 98 14.89 -4.13 -8.54
N GLY A 99 15.03 -4.86 -9.65
CA GLY A 99 16.32 -5.13 -10.26
C GLY A 99 17.05 -3.86 -10.69
N LYS A 100 16.35 -2.92 -11.34
CA LYS A 100 16.93 -1.60 -11.70
C LYS A 100 17.34 -0.81 -10.45
N ILE A 101 16.49 -0.78 -9.43
CA ILE A 101 16.79 -0.11 -8.15
C ILE A 101 18.04 -0.73 -7.51
N TYR A 102 18.10 -2.07 -7.40
CA TYR A 102 19.25 -2.80 -6.86
C TYR A 102 20.55 -2.50 -7.60
N HIS A 103 20.52 -2.49 -8.94
CA HIS A 103 21.69 -2.16 -9.75
C HIS A 103 22.10 -0.69 -9.63
N GLY A 104 21.17 0.21 -9.30
CA GLY A 104 21.43 1.62 -9.02
C GLY A 104 21.93 1.91 -7.60
N LEU A 105 22.02 0.93 -6.70
CA LEU A 105 22.59 1.11 -5.37
C LEU A 105 24.12 1.22 -5.49
N THR A 106 24.65 2.44 -5.50
CA THR A 106 26.08 2.72 -5.68
C THR A 106 26.82 3.04 -4.38
N ASP A 107 26.10 3.29 -3.29
CA ASP A 107 26.69 3.87 -2.08
C ASP A 107 27.14 2.80 -1.09
N GLY A 108 28.38 2.92 -0.60
CA GLY A 108 28.82 2.42 0.71
C GLY A 108 28.59 0.94 1.02
N GLY A 109 28.52 0.05 0.03
CA GLY A 109 28.26 -1.38 0.26
C GLY A 109 26.79 -1.72 0.53
N VAL A 110 25.86 -0.77 0.37
CA VAL A 110 24.41 -1.01 0.52
C VAL A 110 23.93 -2.12 -0.42
N LYS A 111 24.50 -2.19 -1.62
CA LYS A 111 24.21 -3.27 -2.56
C LYS A 111 24.58 -4.66 -2.00
N ASP A 112 25.68 -4.77 -1.27
CA ASP A 112 26.14 -6.03 -0.68
C ASP A 112 25.21 -6.51 0.44
N HIS A 113 24.46 -5.60 1.07
CA HIS A 113 23.42 -5.95 2.04
C HIS A 113 22.31 -6.82 1.43
N TYR A 114 22.00 -6.60 0.14
CA TYR A 114 20.93 -7.29 -0.59
C TYR A 114 21.43 -8.35 -1.58
N LYS A 115 22.71 -8.73 -1.53
CA LYS A 115 23.31 -9.65 -2.52
C LYS A 115 22.67 -11.05 -2.51
N ASP A 116 22.16 -11.47 -1.36
CA ASP A 116 21.59 -12.81 -1.13
C ASP A 116 20.05 -12.82 -1.24
N ASP A 117 19.44 -11.69 -1.67
CA ASP A 117 17.99 -11.49 -1.72
C ASP A 117 17.29 -12.21 -2.89
N GLY A 118 18.09 -12.87 -3.74
CA GLY A 118 17.62 -13.63 -4.90
C GLY A 118 16.97 -12.77 -5.99
N PRO A 119 16.37 -13.39 -7.02
CA PRO A 119 15.83 -12.68 -8.17
C PRO A 119 14.54 -11.88 -7.87
N ASN A 120 13.95 -12.08 -6.69
CA ASN A 120 12.71 -11.43 -6.29
C ASN A 120 12.95 -10.18 -5.44
N TYR A 121 14.15 -9.99 -4.88
CA TYR A 121 14.52 -8.82 -4.08
C TYR A 121 13.57 -8.61 -2.88
N TYR A 122 13.26 -9.67 -2.14
CA TYR A 122 12.26 -9.61 -1.07
C TYR A 122 12.67 -8.66 0.07
N GLN A 123 13.88 -8.76 0.58
CA GLN A 123 14.42 -7.88 1.62
C GLN A 123 14.45 -6.42 1.14
N LEU A 124 14.94 -6.15 -0.07
CA LEU A 124 14.93 -4.80 -0.65
C LEU A 124 13.51 -4.24 -0.78
N ARG A 125 12.52 -5.08 -1.13
CA ARG A 125 11.12 -4.68 -1.20
C ARG A 125 10.51 -4.41 0.17
N GLU A 126 10.83 -5.21 1.18
CA GLU A 126 10.41 -4.99 2.57
C GLU A 126 10.93 -3.65 3.08
N ASP A 127 12.24 -3.41 2.94
CA ASP A 127 12.89 -2.17 3.40
C ASP A 127 12.39 -0.96 2.61
N TRP A 128 12.13 -1.13 1.31
CA TRP A 128 11.51 -0.09 0.51
C TRP A 128 10.09 0.23 1.00
N TRP A 129 9.27 -0.78 1.32
CA TRP A 129 7.94 -0.53 1.87
C TRP A 129 8.05 0.20 3.21
N ASP A 130 8.86 -0.30 4.13
CA ASP A 130 9.06 0.28 5.47
C ASP A 130 9.46 1.76 5.40
N ALA A 131 10.39 2.10 4.51
CA ALA A 131 10.86 3.47 4.32
C ALA A 131 9.81 4.42 3.71
N ASN A 132 8.81 3.91 2.99
CA ASN A 132 7.86 4.72 2.22
C ASN A 132 6.40 4.61 2.69
N ARG A 133 6.07 3.66 3.56
CA ARG A 133 4.70 3.35 4.00
C ARG A 133 3.96 4.56 4.58
N ASN A 134 4.70 5.50 5.18
CA ASN A 134 4.14 6.73 5.75
C ASN A 134 3.54 7.63 4.67
N ASP A 135 4.23 7.77 3.54
CA ASP A 135 3.73 8.59 2.43
C ASP A 135 2.60 7.87 1.67
N VAL A 136 2.67 6.55 1.55
CA VAL A 136 1.58 5.74 1.00
C VAL A 136 0.31 5.87 1.85
N TRP A 137 0.44 5.88 3.18
CA TRP A 137 -0.69 6.13 4.09
C TRP A 137 -1.28 7.53 3.90
N LYS A 138 -0.42 8.56 3.75
CA LYS A 138 -0.88 9.92 3.43
C LYS A 138 -1.58 9.99 2.07
N ALA A 139 -1.17 9.20 1.08
CA ALA A 139 -1.83 9.18 -0.22
C ALA A 139 -3.22 8.52 -0.14
N ILE A 140 -3.31 7.32 0.43
CA ILE A 140 -4.58 6.55 0.48
C ILE A 140 -5.64 7.25 1.33
N THR A 141 -5.24 7.92 2.39
CA THR A 141 -6.20 8.61 3.27
C THR A 141 -6.54 10.03 2.83
N CYS A 142 -5.96 10.57 1.75
CA CYS A 142 -6.07 12.01 1.42
C CYS A 142 -7.50 12.55 1.20
N LYS A 143 -8.49 11.66 1.06
CA LYS A 143 -9.90 11.99 0.89
C LYS A 143 -10.81 11.32 1.93
N ALA A 144 -10.26 10.77 3.01
CA ALA A 144 -11.03 10.05 4.02
C ALA A 144 -12.04 10.92 4.76
N GLY A 145 -11.84 12.24 4.81
CA GLY A 145 -12.73 13.20 5.46
C GLY A 145 -12.25 13.56 6.87
N ASN A 146 -12.60 14.76 7.30
CA ASN A 146 -12.07 15.37 8.54
C ASN A 146 -12.60 14.67 9.81
N ASP A 147 -13.81 14.12 9.76
CA ASP A 147 -14.40 13.43 10.91
C ASP A 147 -14.07 11.93 10.99
N SER A 148 -13.21 11.43 10.09
CA SER A 148 -12.91 10.00 9.99
C SER A 148 -11.84 9.58 10.99
N GLN A 149 -12.21 8.65 11.89
CA GLN A 149 -11.36 8.19 12.99
C GLN A 149 -11.07 6.69 12.87
N TYR A 150 -9.82 6.28 13.00
CA TYR A 150 -9.47 4.88 13.14
C TYR A 150 -9.98 4.37 14.49
N PHE A 151 -10.61 3.20 14.49
CA PHE A 151 -11.34 2.67 15.65
C PHE A 151 -10.47 2.39 16.88
N ARG A 152 -9.15 2.25 16.72
CA ARG A 152 -8.21 2.07 17.83
C ARG A 152 -7.61 3.41 18.23
N GLN A 153 -7.48 3.63 19.53
CA GLN A 153 -6.62 4.67 20.06
C GLN A 153 -5.17 4.25 19.82
N THR A 154 -4.58 4.77 18.74
CA THR A 154 -3.21 4.46 18.30
C THR A 154 -2.31 5.70 18.28
N CYS A 155 -2.91 6.88 18.44
CA CYS A 155 -2.19 8.15 18.50
C CYS A 155 -1.75 8.46 19.94
N ALA A 156 -0.73 9.32 20.08
CA ALA A 156 -0.18 9.76 21.36
C ALA A 156 0.13 8.58 22.33
N GLY A 157 0.83 7.56 21.83
CA GLY A 157 1.16 6.37 22.64
C GLY A 157 -0.05 5.49 22.98
N GLY A 158 -1.11 5.54 22.17
CA GLY A 158 -2.32 4.76 22.37
C GLY A 158 -3.38 5.43 23.25
N THR A 159 -3.24 6.74 23.51
CA THR A 159 -4.15 7.50 24.37
C THR A 159 -5.18 8.32 23.60
N SER A 160 -5.03 8.46 22.28
CA SER A 160 -5.95 9.22 21.44
C SER A 160 -6.29 8.51 20.13
N LEU A 161 -7.49 8.80 19.63
CA LEU A 161 -7.91 8.43 18.29
C LEU A 161 -7.19 9.26 17.24
N THR A 162 -7.19 8.78 16.01
CA THR A 162 -6.78 9.61 14.89
C THR A 162 -7.72 10.81 14.73
N GLN A 163 -7.18 11.91 14.26
CA GLN A 163 -7.92 13.09 13.80
C GLN A 163 -7.84 13.17 12.28
N ASP A 164 -8.72 13.94 11.65
CA ASP A 164 -8.68 14.33 10.24
C ASP A 164 -8.05 13.35 9.25
N ASN A 165 -8.88 12.69 8.46
CA ASN A 165 -8.45 11.76 7.42
C ASN A 165 -7.72 10.52 7.96
N CYS A 166 -8.17 9.93 9.07
CA CYS A 166 -7.59 8.71 9.63
C CYS A 166 -6.10 8.83 9.98
N ARG A 167 -5.64 9.99 10.50
CA ARG A 167 -4.22 10.23 10.80
C ARG A 167 -3.97 10.68 12.24
N CYS A 168 -2.78 10.43 12.75
CA CYS A 168 -2.34 11.07 13.98
C CYS A 168 -1.83 12.49 13.69
N ALA A 169 -1.99 13.42 14.64
CA ALA A 169 -1.61 14.84 14.47
C ALA A 169 -0.15 15.04 14.03
N ALA A 170 0.76 14.18 14.51
CA ALA A 170 2.17 14.23 14.13
C ALA A 170 2.46 13.64 12.73
N ASN A 171 1.52 12.87 12.15
CA ASN A 171 1.67 12.19 10.86
C ASN A 171 2.96 11.36 10.71
N ILE A 172 3.56 10.95 11.83
CA ILE A 172 4.85 10.23 11.85
C ILE A 172 4.64 8.80 11.39
N ASP A 173 3.72 8.06 12.01
CA ASP A 173 3.43 6.67 11.66
C ASP A 173 1.95 6.45 11.30
N PRO A 174 1.65 5.57 10.33
CA PRO A 174 0.33 5.04 10.10
C PRO A 174 -0.26 4.48 11.39
N PRO A 175 -1.53 4.78 11.72
CA PRO A 175 -2.22 4.29 12.91
C PRO A 175 -2.55 2.79 12.86
N THR A 176 -2.07 2.08 11.84
CA THR A 176 -2.34 0.67 11.55
C THR A 176 -1.04 -0.09 11.33
N TYR A 177 -1.07 -1.36 11.73
CA TYR A 177 0.00 -2.34 11.49
C TYR A 177 -0.52 -3.52 10.66
N PHE A 178 -1.66 -3.38 9.99
CA PHE A 178 -2.22 -4.44 9.14
C PHE A 178 -1.25 -4.87 8.04
N ASP A 179 -0.38 -3.98 7.57
CA ASP A 179 0.68 -4.32 6.64
C ASP A 179 1.76 -5.24 7.24
N TYR A 180 1.83 -5.42 8.56
CA TYR A 180 2.68 -6.43 9.19
C TYR A 180 1.89 -7.64 9.71
N VAL A 181 0.59 -7.72 9.42
CA VAL A 181 -0.25 -8.89 9.70
C VAL A 181 -0.31 -9.76 8.44
N PRO A 182 -0.05 -11.08 8.52
CA PRO A 182 -0.19 -11.98 7.38
C PRO A 182 -1.58 -11.86 6.72
N GLN A 183 -1.62 -11.78 5.39
CA GLN A 183 -2.85 -11.47 4.63
C GLN A 183 -4.04 -12.35 5.00
N PHE A 184 -3.81 -13.65 5.26
CA PHE A 184 -4.86 -14.60 5.65
C PHE A 184 -5.59 -14.21 6.96
N LEU A 185 -4.96 -13.43 7.84
CA LEU A 185 -5.49 -13.07 9.16
C LEU A 185 -6.19 -11.70 9.21
N ARG A 186 -6.27 -10.94 8.10
CA ARG A 186 -6.81 -9.56 8.05
C ARG A 186 -8.31 -9.47 7.76
#